data_AF-A0A6V8KY20-F1
#
_entry.id   AF-A0A6V8KY20-F1
#
_cell.length_a   1.000
_cell.length_b   1.000
_cell.length_c   1.000
_cell.angle_alpha   90.00
_cell.angle_beta   90.00
_cell.angle_gamma   90.00
#
_symmetry.space_group_name_H-M   'P 1'
#
loop_
_entity.id
_entity.type
_entity.pdbx_description
1 polymer ?
#
loop_
_entity_poly.entity_id
_entity_poly.type
_entity_poly.pdbx_seq_one_letter_code
_entity_poly.pdbx_strand_id
1 'polypeptide(L)'
;MTRQWTGATHRLARAVAATFAVMLVFSAAPPAPASAAPRKVPINGAGSTWSSNAIDNWRRNVARSITVNYNASGSTDGRNRYKQGTVDFGVSEIPYGMADRFAGTDPAPTRSYAYMPIVAGGTAFMYNLRIGGRRVTNLRLSGDVIAKIFTGVIKRWNDPAIVADNPGLTMPARSIVPVVRQDGSGTSAQFTLWMSKEHGSVWDAYCRKFNKPSPCGLTSQYPYRSNEGFIGQTGSNGVSGYVSQGNAEGSITYVEYSYAKNARFPVVKVLNQAGYYTEPTASNVAVALTKARINTNQSSASYLTQILDDVYDFNDPRTYPLSSYSYMIIPVGAIDVDTMTLDKGYTLSLFAYYFLCEGQQQADTLGYSPLPRNLVDAGVRQVHRIPGAEKRNLDAAGCNNPTFRGGRNVLLDNAPRPLACDKKGSTQNPAGTAGAPEQTPVKASARCTTSGSGSGNGNNNGGANATTGPTPTATGGPGATTGPIDPDTGLPAGNGDGGGAGDGEQVAAVPVSLDGEGGWRLRHTVMVIAGLVFLGLILGPPLLANALRGRRNDGGPV
;
A
#
# COMPACT_ATOMS: atom_id res chain seq x y z
N MET A 1 35.05 84.13 -39.18
CA MET A 1 35.09 82.99 -38.24
C MET A 1 33.98 83.18 -37.22
N THR A 2 32.87 82.43 -37.31
CA THR A 2 32.01 82.03 -36.17
C THR A 2 30.88 81.15 -36.73
N ARG A 3 31.17 79.85 -36.76
CA ARG A 3 30.27 78.75 -37.15
C ARG A 3 29.60 78.19 -35.89
N GLN A 4 28.36 77.73 -36.06
CA GLN A 4 27.81 76.50 -35.47
C GLN A 4 27.74 76.39 -33.93
N TRP A 5 26.76 76.99 -33.26
CA TRP A 5 26.46 76.66 -31.84
C TRP A 5 24.96 76.78 -31.47
N THR A 6 24.04 76.27 -32.29
CA THR A 6 22.59 76.23 -31.91
C THR A 6 21.86 74.93 -32.23
N GLY A 7 22.53 73.91 -32.80
CA GLY A 7 21.89 72.64 -33.19
C GLY A 7 22.01 71.50 -32.18
N ALA A 8 22.93 71.58 -31.21
CA ALA A 8 23.29 70.46 -30.34
C ALA A 8 22.38 70.31 -29.09
N THR A 9 21.84 71.41 -28.58
CA THR A 9 21.04 71.42 -27.33
C THR A 9 19.64 70.85 -27.51
N HIS A 10 19.00 71.04 -28.67
CA HIS A 10 17.67 70.49 -28.94
C HIS A 10 17.65 69.00 -29.29
N ARG A 11 18.77 68.43 -29.77
CA ARG A 11 18.87 67.00 -30.09
C ARG A 11 19.12 66.14 -28.84
N LEU A 12 19.89 66.65 -27.87
CA LEU A 12 20.07 65.98 -26.56
C LEU A 12 18.79 66.00 -25.72
N ALA A 13 18.06 67.12 -25.68
CA ALA A 13 16.80 67.20 -24.92
C ALA A 13 15.71 66.24 -25.44
N ARG A 14 15.63 66.04 -26.77
CA ARG A 14 14.70 65.08 -27.38
C ARG A 14 15.12 63.61 -27.18
N ALA A 15 16.43 63.33 -27.16
CA ALA A 15 16.94 61.99 -26.89
C ALA A 15 16.74 61.57 -25.42
N VAL A 16 16.89 62.49 -24.47
CA VAL A 16 16.65 62.25 -23.03
C VAL A 16 15.16 62.11 -22.72
N ALA A 17 14.28 62.90 -23.35
CA ALA A 17 12.83 62.75 -23.19
C ALA A 17 12.30 61.44 -23.80
N ALA A 18 12.86 60.99 -24.93
CA ALA A 18 12.49 59.71 -25.54
C ALA A 18 12.98 58.49 -24.73
N THR A 19 14.14 58.57 -24.07
CA THR A 19 14.62 57.51 -23.18
C THR A 19 13.84 57.45 -21.86
N PHE A 20 13.43 58.60 -21.30
CA PHE A 20 12.53 58.62 -20.14
C PHE A 20 11.13 58.08 -20.44
N ALA A 21 10.57 58.37 -21.63
CA ALA A 21 9.27 57.83 -22.04
C ALA A 21 9.33 56.31 -22.30
N VAL A 22 10.42 55.78 -22.86
CA VAL A 22 10.59 54.34 -23.06
C VAL A 22 10.85 53.60 -21.73
N MET A 23 11.56 54.22 -20.77
CA MET A 23 11.71 53.64 -19.42
C MET A 23 10.40 53.64 -18.62
N LEU A 24 9.56 54.68 -18.73
CA LEU A 24 8.26 54.74 -18.06
C LEU A 24 7.23 53.74 -18.62
N VAL A 25 7.30 53.42 -19.92
CA VAL A 25 6.45 52.39 -20.53
C VAL A 25 6.91 50.96 -20.18
N PHE A 26 8.21 50.74 -19.93
CA PHE A 26 8.71 49.45 -19.44
C PHE A 26 8.50 49.20 -17.94
N SER A 27 8.26 50.24 -17.13
CA SER A 27 7.97 50.12 -15.70
C SER A 27 6.48 50.00 -15.35
N ALA A 28 5.58 50.07 -16.33
CA ALA A 28 4.12 50.01 -16.13
C ALA A 28 3.48 48.69 -16.59
N ALA A 29 4.26 47.66 -16.94
CA ALA A 29 3.73 46.32 -17.12
C ALA A 29 3.40 45.74 -15.72
N PRO A 30 2.13 45.45 -15.39
CA PRO A 30 1.84 44.72 -14.17
C PRO A 30 2.63 43.41 -14.21
N PRO A 31 3.34 43.03 -13.13
CA PRO A 31 4.03 41.75 -13.11
C PRO A 31 3.00 40.68 -13.48
N ALA A 32 3.31 39.86 -14.49
CA ALA A 32 2.49 38.69 -14.80
C ALA A 32 2.24 37.96 -13.48
N PRO A 33 0.99 37.57 -13.16
CA PRO A 33 0.70 36.92 -11.89
C PRO A 33 1.62 35.71 -11.79
N ALA A 34 2.58 35.77 -10.86
CA ALA A 34 3.46 34.65 -10.61
C ALA A 34 2.54 33.47 -10.27
N SER A 35 2.48 32.46 -11.12
CA SER A 35 1.76 31.23 -10.81
C SER A 35 2.32 30.73 -9.48
N ALA A 36 1.50 30.79 -8.43
CA ALA A 36 1.90 30.30 -7.13
C ALA A 36 2.33 28.84 -7.29
N ALA A 37 3.52 28.50 -6.78
CA ALA A 37 4.00 27.13 -6.82
C ALA A 37 2.93 26.22 -6.18
N PRO A 38 2.65 25.04 -6.76
CA PRO A 38 1.61 24.15 -6.27
C PRO A 38 1.91 23.76 -4.82
N ARG A 39 0.88 23.84 -3.97
CA ARG A 39 1.01 23.60 -2.53
C ARG A 39 0.85 22.12 -2.24
N LYS A 40 1.69 21.61 -1.34
CA LYS A 40 1.53 20.26 -0.80
C LYS A 40 0.44 20.31 0.27
N VAL A 41 -0.75 19.83 -0.06
CA VAL A 41 -1.89 19.73 0.87
C VAL A 41 -2.20 18.26 1.19
N PRO A 42 -2.81 17.94 2.35
CA PRO A 42 -3.18 16.58 2.68
C PRO A 42 -4.12 15.94 1.66
N ILE A 43 -3.88 14.67 1.37
CA ILE A 43 -4.76 13.83 0.54
C ILE A 43 -5.34 12.70 1.38
N ASN A 44 -6.58 12.33 1.08
CA ASN A 44 -7.32 11.30 1.78
C ASN A 44 -7.69 10.17 0.82
N GLY A 45 -7.39 8.94 1.22
CA GLY A 45 -7.78 7.76 0.48
C GLY A 45 -8.42 6.71 1.37
N ALA A 46 -9.06 5.74 0.74
CA ALA A 46 -9.65 4.60 1.43
C ALA A 46 -9.68 3.35 0.54
N GLY A 47 -9.79 2.19 1.18
CA GLY A 47 -10.13 0.94 0.49
C GLY A 47 -9.32 -0.26 0.94
N SER A 48 -8.71 -0.92 -0.03
CA SER A 48 -8.04 -2.21 0.10
C SER A 48 -7.21 -2.36 1.38
N THR A 49 -7.59 -3.36 2.18
CA THR A 49 -6.75 -3.94 3.22
C THR A 49 -5.69 -4.87 2.64
N TRP A 50 -5.82 -5.32 1.39
CA TRP A 50 -4.76 -6.10 0.73
C TRP A 50 -3.50 -5.24 0.50
N SER A 51 -3.66 -3.96 0.16
CA SER A 51 -2.55 -3.03 -0.10
C SER A 51 -2.08 -2.22 1.13
N SER A 52 -2.78 -2.30 2.26
CA SER A 52 -2.62 -1.30 3.32
C SER A 52 -1.24 -1.33 3.97
N ASN A 53 -0.63 -2.50 4.14
CA ASN A 53 0.70 -2.59 4.76
C ASN A 53 1.78 -1.89 3.92
N ALA A 54 1.68 -1.95 2.58
CA ALA A 54 2.53 -1.18 1.68
C ALA A 54 2.24 0.34 1.78
N ILE A 55 0.97 0.73 1.70
CA ILE A 55 0.56 2.14 1.78
C ILE A 55 0.96 2.77 3.12
N ASP A 56 0.79 2.05 4.23
CA ASP A 56 1.16 2.48 5.57
C ASP A 56 2.67 2.68 5.72
N ASN A 57 3.48 1.81 5.10
CA ASN A 57 4.91 2.00 5.04
C ASN A 57 5.26 3.25 4.20
N TRP A 58 4.71 3.38 3.01
CA TRP A 58 5.02 4.50 2.12
C TRP A 58 4.60 5.85 2.68
N ARG A 59 3.40 5.96 3.28
CA ARG A 59 2.94 7.22 3.90
C ARG A 59 3.85 7.65 5.05
N ARG A 60 4.42 6.71 5.83
CA ARG A 60 5.43 7.01 6.86
C ARG A 60 6.71 7.55 6.24
N ASN A 61 7.18 6.96 5.14
CA ASN A 61 8.42 7.39 4.50
C ASN A 61 8.32 8.79 3.89
N VAL A 62 7.15 9.17 3.38
CA VAL A 62 6.92 10.50 2.79
C VAL A 62 6.38 11.55 3.77
N ALA A 63 6.12 11.19 5.03
CA ALA A 63 5.42 12.02 6.02
C ALA A 63 6.09 13.37 6.30
N ARG A 64 7.41 13.49 6.09
CA ARG A 64 8.15 14.76 6.22
C ARG A 64 7.92 15.72 5.05
N SER A 65 7.41 15.24 3.93
CA SER A 65 7.20 16.02 2.69
C SER A 65 5.73 16.20 2.34
N ILE A 66 4.91 15.15 2.48
CA ILE A 66 3.48 15.17 2.15
C ILE A 66 2.68 14.40 3.20
N THR A 67 1.44 14.80 3.42
CA THR A 67 0.49 14.09 4.29
C THR A 67 -0.44 13.23 3.46
N VAL A 68 -0.42 11.92 3.73
CA VAL A 68 -1.29 10.94 3.08
C VAL A 68 -2.11 10.23 4.17
N ASN A 69 -3.41 10.50 4.20
CA ASN A 69 -4.36 9.82 5.06
C ASN A 69 -4.94 8.63 4.31
N TYR A 70 -4.99 7.46 4.94
CA TYR A 70 -5.55 6.25 4.32
C TYR A 70 -6.39 5.46 5.32
N ASN A 71 -7.63 5.16 4.95
CA ASN A 71 -8.52 4.30 5.71
C ASN A 71 -8.60 2.90 5.06
N ALA A 72 -8.03 1.89 5.72
CA ALA A 72 -8.05 0.50 5.26
C ALA A 72 -9.38 -0.18 5.65
N SER A 73 -10.38 -0.06 4.78
CA SER A 73 -11.78 -0.44 5.03
C SER A 73 -12.34 -1.52 4.10
N GLY A 74 -11.52 -2.02 3.16
CA GLY A 74 -11.92 -2.98 2.14
C GLY A 74 -12.19 -2.33 0.78
N SER A 75 -11.91 -3.09 -0.29
CA SER A 75 -11.87 -2.58 -1.67
C SER A 75 -13.24 -2.11 -2.18
N THR A 76 -14.33 -2.69 -1.68
CA THR A 76 -15.69 -2.23 -1.99
C THR A 76 -15.99 -0.87 -1.35
N ASP A 77 -15.62 -0.66 -0.09
CA ASP A 77 -15.82 0.63 0.59
C ASP A 77 -14.96 1.73 -0.06
N GLY A 78 -13.69 1.46 -0.36
CA GLY A 78 -12.82 2.41 -1.05
C GLY A 78 -13.37 2.87 -2.41
N ARG A 79 -13.92 1.94 -3.20
CA ARG A 79 -14.62 2.26 -4.44
C ARG A 79 -15.84 3.13 -4.22
N ASN A 80 -16.67 2.81 -3.23
CA ASN A 80 -17.86 3.58 -2.93
C ASN A 80 -17.52 5.00 -2.48
N ARG A 81 -16.51 5.15 -1.61
CA ARG A 81 -16.05 6.46 -1.14
C ARG A 81 -15.50 7.32 -2.26
N TYR A 82 -14.68 6.74 -3.14
CA TYR A 82 -14.17 7.47 -4.31
C TYR A 82 -15.31 7.94 -5.21
N LYS A 83 -16.26 7.04 -5.49
CA LYS A 83 -17.45 7.31 -6.31
C LYS A 83 -18.35 8.40 -5.73
N GLN A 84 -18.46 8.47 -4.41
CA GLN A 84 -19.21 9.50 -3.68
C GLN A 84 -18.44 10.81 -3.51
N GLY A 85 -17.18 10.89 -3.97
CA GLY A 85 -16.34 12.07 -3.82
C GLY A 85 -15.88 12.35 -2.38
N THR A 86 -16.01 11.38 -1.46
CA THR A 86 -15.62 11.57 -0.05
C THR A 86 -14.13 11.37 0.21
N VAL A 87 -13.41 10.82 -0.78
CA VAL A 87 -11.96 10.66 -0.78
C VAL A 87 -11.34 11.12 -2.10
N ASP A 88 -10.07 11.49 -2.04
CA ASP A 88 -9.30 11.98 -3.17
C ASP A 88 -8.89 10.83 -4.11
N PHE A 89 -8.63 9.65 -3.55
CA PHE A 89 -8.30 8.41 -4.27
C PHE A 89 -8.89 7.18 -3.58
N GLY A 90 -9.20 6.13 -4.35
CA GLY A 90 -9.57 4.81 -3.82
C GLY A 90 -8.47 3.79 -4.08
N VAL A 91 -8.41 2.70 -3.31
CA VAL A 91 -7.53 1.56 -3.63
C VAL A 91 -8.37 0.28 -3.65
N SER A 92 -8.26 -0.49 -4.71
CA SER A 92 -9.10 -1.65 -4.96
C SER A 92 -8.44 -2.66 -5.89
N GLU A 93 -8.77 -3.93 -5.72
CA GLU A 93 -8.47 -5.03 -6.65
C GLU A 93 -9.69 -5.38 -7.52
N ILE A 94 -10.83 -4.71 -7.28
CA ILE A 94 -12.12 -4.91 -7.94
C ILE A 94 -12.34 -3.75 -8.92
N PRO A 95 -12.58 -4.00 -10.22
CA PRO A 95 -13.03 -2.97 -11.15
C PRO A 95 -14.51 -2.59 -10.93
N TYR A 96 -14.91 -1.39 -11.35
CA TYR A 96 -16.32 -1.02 -11.49
C TYR A 96 -16.95 -1.78 -12.67
N GLY A 97 -18.28 -1.86 -12.69
CA GLY A 97 -19.06 -2.47 -13.76
C GLY A 97 -18.92 -3.98 -13.88
N MET A 98 -18.14 -4.62 -13.02
CA MET A 98 -18.03 -6.08 -12.97
C MET A 98 -19.30 -6.68 -12.40
N ALA A 99 -19.82 -7.69 -13.09
CA ALA A 99 -20.94 -8.47 -12.59
C ALA A 99 -20.48 -9.38 -11.44
N ASP A 100 -20.87 -9.04 -10.23
CA ASP A 100 -20.67 -9.86 -9.04
C ASP A 100 -22.00 -10.54 -8.69
N ARG A 101 -22.01 -11.88 -8.65
CA ARG A 101 -23.24 -12.66 -8.39
C ARG A 101 -23.72 -12.55 -6.95
N PHE A 102 -22.87 -12.15 -6.02
CA PHE A 102 -23.20 -12.01 -4.60
C PHE A 102 -23.36 -10.55 -4.18
N ALA A 103 -22.53 -9.65 -4.70
CA ALA A 103 -22.56 -8.22 -4.37
C ALA A 103 -23.38 -7.35 -5.34
N GLY A 104 -23.75 -7.88 -6.51
CA GLY A 104 -24.38 -7.10 -7.58
C GLY A 104 -23.37 -6.34 -8.45
N THR A 105 -23.86 -5.68 -9.50
CA THR A 105 -22.99 -4.87 -10.38
C THR A 105 -22.89 -3.46 -9.82
N ASP A 106 -21.68 -3.02 -9.45
CA ASP A 106 -21.44 -1.65 -9.02
C ASP A 106 -21.11 -0.75 -10.23
N PRO A 107 -22.00 0.18 -10.63
CA PRO A 107 -21.77 0.98 -11.82
C PRO A 107 -20.60 1.95 -11.62
N ALA A 108 -19.94 2.31 -12.73
CA ALA A 108 -18.87 3.31 -12.72
C ALA A 108 -19.36 4.65 -12.13
N PRO A 109 -18.48 5.40 -11.44
CA PRO A 109 -18.80 6.75 -10.99
C PRO A 109 -19.03 7.69 -12.18
N THR A 110 -19.81 8.75 -11.96
CA THR A 110 -19.89 9.89 -12.90
C THR A 110 -18.61 10.70 -12.93
N ARG A 111 -17.84 10.66 -11.83
CA ARG A 111 -16.50 11.24 -11.71
C ARG A 111 -15.51 10.55 -12.63
N SER A 112 -14.74 11.33 -13.38
CA SER A 112 -13.67 10.82 -14.25
C SER A 112 -12.58 10.13 -13.44
N TYR A 113 -12.16 8.94 -13.89
CA TYR A 113 -11.19 8.13 -13.17
C TYR A 113 -10.29 7.32 -14.10
N ALA A 114 -9.18 6.85 -13.54
CA ALA A 114 -8.35 5.81 -14.12
C ALA A 114 -7.90 4.82 -13.04
N TYR A 115 -7.56 3.61 -13.46
CA TYR A 115 -6.86 2.64 -12.61
C TYR A 115 -5.36 2.74 -12.83
N MET A 116 -4.61 2.81 -11.76
CA MET A 116 -3.15 2.86 -11.75
C MET A 116 -2.59 1.72 -10.89
N PRO A 117 -1.74 0.82 -11.43
CA PRO A 117 -1.03 -0.17 -10.60
C PRO A 117 -0.26 0.50 -9.47
N ILE A 118 -0.26 -0.09 -8.26
CA ILE A 118 0.52 0.44 -7.12
C ILE A 118 1.52 -0.55 -6.54
N VAL A 119 1.12 -1.80 -6.33
CA VAL A 119 1.95 -2.84 -5.73
C VAL A 119 1.52 -4.21 -6.23
N ALA A 120 2.48 -5.11 -6.39
CA ALA A 120 2.25 -6.50 -6.70
C ALA A 120 2.36 -7.37 -5.44
N GLY A 121 1.71 -8.53 -5.44
CA GLY A 121 1.70 -9.42 -4.29
C GLY A 121 1.09 -10.78 -4.61
N GLY A 122 1.33 -11.74 -3.72
CA GLY A 122 0.73 -13.06 -3.78
C GLY A 122 -0.37 -13.18 -2.73
N THR A 123 -1.57 -13.58 -3.15
CA THR A 123 -2.61 -13.97 -2.19
C THR A 123 -2.23 -15.33 -1.61
N ALA A 124 -1.78 -15.31 -0.35
CA ALA A 124 -1.21 -16.43 0.38
C ALA A 124 -2.27 -17.19 1.18
N PHE A 125 -1.98 -18.45 1.48
CA PHE A 125 -2.84 -19.27 2.34
C PHE A 125 -2.19 -19.49 3.70
N MET A 126 -2.49 -18.60 4.65
CA MET A 126 -2.01 -18.70 6.03
C MET A 126 -2.81 -19.76 6.79
N TYR A 127 -2.15 -20.61 7.56
CA TYR A 127 -2.80 -21.73 8.24
C TYR A 127 -2.24 -21.98 9.65
N ASN A 128 -3.04 -22.64 10.47
CA ASN A 128 -2.67 -23.06 11.81
C ASN A 128 -2.93 -24.57 11.96
N LEU A 129 -1.87 -25.36 11.90
CA LEU A 129 -1.93 -26.81 11.99
C LEU A 129 -0.80 -27.33 12.86
N ARG A 130 -1.08 -28.32 13.70
CA ARG A 130 -0.07 -29.02 14.49
C ARG A 130 -0.06 -30.51 14.20
N ILE A 131 1.12 -31.11 14.29
CA ILE A 131 1.34 -32.56 14.26
C ILE A 131 2.22 -32.89 15.47
N GLY A 132 1.77 -33.79 16.33
CA GLY A 132 2.50 -34.15 17.56
C GLY A 132 2.80 -32.94 18.45
N GLY A 133 1.87 -31.99 18.56
CA GLY A 133 2.01 -30.77 19.36
C GLY A 133 2.87 -29.66 18.74
N ARG A 134 3.56 -29.93 17.62
CA ARG A 134 4.43 -28.96 16.91
C ARG A 134 3.72 -28.34 15.71
N ARG A 135 3.94 -27.05 15.49
CA ARG A 135 3.39 -26.33 14.33
C ARG A 135 3.96 -26.89 13.02
N VAL A 136 3.08 -27.09 12.05
CA VAL A 136 3.46 -27.38 10.67
C VAL A 136 3.75 -26.07 9.97
N THR A 137 4.89 -25.96 9.31
CA THR A 137 5.42 -24.74 8.67
C THR A 137 5.75 -24.94 7.19
N ASN A 138 5.66 -26.16 6.67
CA ASN A 138 6.06 -26.53 5.31
C ASN A 138 4.93 -27.19 4.51
N LEU A 139 3.67 -26.87 4.82
CA LEU A 139 2.50 -27.45 4.16
C LEU A 139 2.47 -27.11 2.66
N ARG A 140 2.11 -28.10 1.84
CA ARG A 140 1.94 -27.99 0.40
C ARG A 140 0.50 -28.27 0.03
N LEU A 141 -0.07 -27.51 -0.89
CA LEU A 141 -1.37 -27.84 -1.48
C LEU A 141 -1.38 -27.49 -2.96
N SER A 142 -2.06 -28.32 -3.74
CA SER A 142 -2.44 -28.01 -5.11
C SER A 142 -3.63 -27.06 -5.17
N GLY A 143 -3.78 -26.37 -6.30
CA GLY A 143 -4.89 -25.43 -6.48
C GLY A 143 -6.27 -26.08 -6.34
N ASP A 144 -6.43 -27.30 -6.87
CA ASP A 144 -7.67 -28.09 -6.73
C ASP A 144 -7.99 -28.41 -5.26
N VAL A 145 -6.99 -28.78 -4.46
CA VAL A 145 -7.15 -29.02 -3.02
C VAL A 145 -7.56 -27.74 -2.29
N ILE A 146 -6.93 -26.61 -2.62
CA ILE A 146 -7.28 -25.31 -2.06
C ILE A 146 -8.74 -24.94 -2.39
N ALA A 147 -9.14 -25.05 -3.66
CA ALA A 147 -10.51 -24.77 -4.10
C ALA A 147 -11.52 -25.68 -3.38
N LYS A 148 -11.21 -26.96 -3.21
CA LYS A 148 -12.06 -27.91 -2.48
C LYS A 148 -12.14 -27.64 -0.98
N ILE A 149 -11.08 -27.14 -0.34
CA ILE A 149 -11.11 -26.70 1.06
C ILE A 149 -12.07 -25.51 1.20
N PHE A 150 -11.87 -24.47 0.38
CA PHE A 150 -12.64 -23.23 0.46
C PHE A 150 -14.07 -23.33 -0.08
N THR A 151 -14.45 -24.45 -0.72
CA THR A 151 -15.83 -24.77 -1.11
C THR A 151 -16.49 -25.85 -0.21
N GLY A 152 -15.80 -26.25 0.87
CA GLY A 152 -16.30 -27.19 1.86
C GLY A 152 -16.39 -28.64 1.38
N VAL A 153 -15.71 -28.99 0.29
CA VAL A 153 -15.62 -30.36 -0.23
C VAL A 153 -14.62 -31.17 0.60
N ILE A 154 -13.41 -30.64 0.80
CA ILE A 154 -12.40 -31.25 1.69
C ILE A 154 -12.57 -30.65 3.08
N LYS A 155 -12.85 -31.50 4.08
CA LYS A 155 -13.23 -31.07 5.43
C LYS A 155 -12.26 -31.48 6.54
N ARG A 156 -11.27 -32.34 6.26
CA ARG A 156 -10.30 -32.81 7.24
C ARG A 156 -8.88 -32.79 6.67
N TRP A 157 -7.91 -32.49 7.53
CA TRP A 157 -6.51 -32.37 7.14
C TRP A 157 -5.86 -33.68 6.67
N ASN A 158 -6.41 -34.84 7.06
CA ASN A 158 -5.97 -36.15 6.59
C ASN A 158 -6.69 -36.65 5.33
N ASP A 159 -7.39 -35.77 4.61
CA ASP A 159 -7.99 -36.11 3.33
C ASP A 159 -6.93 -36.68 2.36
N PRO A 160 -7.23 -37.75 1.60
CA PRO A 160 -6.26 -38.36 0.69
C PRO A 160 -5.60 -37.38 -0.30
N ALA A 161 -6.32 -36.35 -0.76
CA ALA A 161 -5.77 -35.35 -1.67
C ALA A 161 -4.73 -34.47 -0.98
N ILE A 162 -4.95 -34.10 0.29
CA ILE A 162 -3.96 -33.36 1.09
C ILE A 162 -2.75 -34.25 1.40
N VAL A 163 -2.98 -35.51 1.74
CA VAL A 163 -1.89 -36.48 2.01
C VAL A 163 -1.02 -36.69 0.77
N ALA A 164 -1.62 -36.72 -0.42
CA ALA A 164 -0.89 -36.85 -1.69
C ALA A 164 0.05 -35.66 -1.95
N ASP A 165 -0.35 -34.44 -1.56
CA ASP A 165 0.50 -33.24 -1.65
C ASP A 165 1.59 -33.21 -0.56
N ASN A 166 1.45 -33.99 0.52
CA ASN A 166 2.31 -33.95 1.71
C ASN A 166 2.79 -35.35 2.17
N PRO A 167 3.45 -36.16 1.33
CA PRO A 167 3.80 -37.55 1.66
C PRO A 167 4.74 -37.69 2.88
N GLY A 168 5.49 -36.62 3.19
CA GLY A 168 6.42 -36.55 4.32
C GLY A 168 5.77 -36.28 5.67
N LEU A 169 4.48 -35.93 5.71
CA LEU A 169 3.74 -35.64 6.93
C LEU A 169 2.78 -36.77 7.29
N THR A 170 2.55 -36.96 8.58
CA THR A 170 1.45 -37.80 9.09
C THR A 170 0.30 -36.86 9.42
N MET A 171 -0.56 -36.62 8.43
CA MET A 171 -1.63 -35.63 8.55
C MET A 171 -2.64 -36.02 9.64
N PRO A 172 -3.02 -35.09 10.54
CA PRO A 172 -3.93 -35.40 11.63
C PRO A 172 -5.37 -35.45 11.10
N ALA A 173 -6.22 -36.27 11.73
CA ALA A 173 -7.67 -36.28 11.48
C ALA A 173 -8.36 -35.03 12.07
N ARG A 174 -7.77 -33.85 11.92
CA ARG A 174 -8.31 -32.56 12.40
C ARG A 174 -9.28 -32.00 11.37
N SER A 175 -10.42 -31.47 11.81
CA SER A 175 -11.33 -30.74 10.93
C SER A 175 -10.67 -29.47 10.41
N ILE A 176 -10.92 -29.14 9.15
CA ILE A 176 -10.47 -27.90 8.53
C ILE A 176 -11.49 -26.81 8.86
N VAL A 177 -11.01 -25.63 9.21
CA VAL A 177 -11.83 -24.45 9.48
C VAL A 177 -11.44 -23.34 8.51
N PRO A 178 -12.13 -23.21 7.35
CA PRO A 178 -11.90 -22.10 6.44
C PRO A 178 -12.32 -20.78 7.09
N VAL A 179 -11.39 -19.83 7.14
CA VAL A 179 -11.63 -18.47 7.63
C VAL A 179 -11.64 -17.54 6.43
N VAL A 180 -12.78 -16.90 6.19
CA VAL A 180 -13.05 -16.13 4.97
C VAL A 180 -13.39 -14.69 5.32
N ARG A 181 -13.26 -13.80 4.33
CA ARG A 181 -13.64 -12.40 4.49
C ARG A 181 -15.16 -12.25 4.43
N GLN A 182 -15.74 -11.59 5.42
CA GLN A 182 -17.17 -11.28 5.47
C GLN A 182 -17.52 -9.88 4.95
N ASP A 183 -16.51 -9.04 4.73
CA ASP A 183 -16.64 -7.70 4.14
C ASP A 183 -16.34 -7.71 2.63
N GLY A 184 -16.71 -6.62 1.95
CA GLY A 184 -16.51 -6.45 0.51
C GLY A 184 -15.03 -6.33 0.14
N SER A 185 -14.41 -7.46 -0.16
CA SER A 185 -12.97 -7.68 -0.13
C SER A 185 -12.38 -7.89 -1.52
N GLY A 186 -11.34 -7.12 -1.86
CA GLY A 186 -10.57 -7.37 -3.08
C GLY A 186 -9.73 -8.64 -3.02
N THR A 187 -9.28 -9.08 -1.83
CA THR A 187 -8.64 -10.39 -1.67
C THR A 187 -9.60 -11.52 -2.05
N SER A 188 -10.87 -11.42 -1.67
CA SER A 188 -11.91 -12.38 -2.05
C SER A 188 -12.14 -12.37 -3.55
N ALA A 189 -12.18 -11.17 -4.16
CA ALA A 189 -12.34 -11.02 -5.60
C ALA A 189 -11.18 -11.64 -6.38
N GLN A 190 -9.94 -11.44 -5.94
CA GLN A 190 -8.78 -12.08 -6.56
C GLN A 190 -8.79 -13.60 -6.42
N PHE A 191 -9.08 -14.11 -5.21
CA PHE A 191 -9.11 -15.55 -4.97
C PHE A 191 -10.22 -16.25 -5.77
N THR A 192 -11.41 -15.67 -5.79
CA THR A 192 -12.55 -16.22 -6.52
C THR A 192 -12.42 -16.04 -8.03
N LEU A 193 -11.77 -14.98 -8.51
CA LEU A 193 -11.40 -14.85 -9.92
C LEU A 193 -10.47 -16.00 -10.34
N TRP A 194 -9.40 -16.24 -9.57
CA TRP A 194 -8.49 -17.37 -9.82
C TRP A 194 -9.24 -18.71 -9.78
N MET A 195 -10.08 -18.98 -8.77
CA MET A 195 -10.89 -20.19 -8.72
C MET A 195 -11.84 -20.31 -9.93
N SER A 196 -12.44 -19.20 -10.39
CA SER A 196 -13.34 -19.23 -11.54
C SER A 196 -12.64 -19.57 -12.85
N LYS A 197 -11.36 -19.22 -12.97
CA LYS A 197 -10.53 -19.46 -14.16
C LYS A 197 -9.90 -20.85 -14.15
N GLU A 198 -9.29 -21.24 -13.03
CA GLU A 198 -8.50 -22.47 -12.93
C GLU A 198 -9.32 -23.67 -12.42
N HIS A 199 -10.37 -23.41 -11.64
CA HIS A 199 -11.15 -24.43 -10.92
C HIS A 199 -12.66 -24.20 -11.07
N GLY A 200 -13.08 -23.72 -12.25
CA GLY A 200 -14.44 -23.25 -12.52
C GLY A 200 -15.53 -24.24 -12.16
N SER A 201 -15.33 -25.55 -12.39
CA SER A 201 -16.31 -26.59 -12.04
C SER A 201 -16.57 -26.71 -10.53
N VAL A 202 -15.52 -26.60 -9.71
CA VAL A 202 -15.61 -26.63 -8.24
C VAL A 202 -16.28 -25.35 -7.73
N TRP A 203 -15.89 -24.21 -8.29
CA TRP A 203 -16.45 -22.91 -7.92
C TRP A 203 -17.93 -22.78 -8.30
N ASP A 204 -18.30 -23.17 -9.52
CA ASP A 204 -19.67 -23.16 -10.01
C ASP A 204 -20.58 -24.11 -9.22
N ALA A 205 -20.06 -25.28 -8.81
CA ALA A 205 -20.79 -26.17 -7.91
C ALA A 205 -21.04 -25.54 -6.54
N TYR A 206 -20.09 -24.78 -6.01
CA TYR A 206 -20.26 -24.05 -4.76
C TYR A 206 -21.30 -22.94 -4.89
N CYS A 207 -21.23 -22.12 -5.93
CA CYS A 207 -22.17 -21.02 -6.16
C CYS A 207 -23.62 -21.50 -6.34
N ARG A 208 -23.83 -22.67 -6.95
CA ARG A 208 -25.17 -23.29 -7.03
C ARG A 208 -25.77 -23.60 -5.66
N LYS A 209 -24.96 -23.93 -4.64
CA LYS A 209 -25.45 -24.12 -3.25
C LYS A 209 -26.03 -22.84 -2.65
N PHE A 210 -25.66 -21.68 -3.19
CA PHE A 210 -26.16 -20.35 -2.80
C PHE A 210 -27.17 -19.78 -3.81
N ASN A 211 -27.74 -20.63 -4.67
CA ASN A 211 -28.72 -20.23 -5.71
C ASN A 211 -28.18 -19.17 -6.67
N LYS A 212 -26.87 -19.23 -7.00
CA LYS A 212 -26.25 -18.35 -8.00
C LYS A 212 -26.03 -19.10 -9.33
N PRO A 213 -26.19 -18.41 -10.48
CA PRO A 213 -26.00 -19.02 -11.79
C PRO A 213 -24.51 -19.26 -12.09
N SER A 214 -24.25 -20.21 -12.97
CA SER A 214 -22.94 -20.45 -13.58
C SER A 214 -22.82 -19.75 -14.94
N PRO A 215 -21.63 -19.30 -15.36
CA PRO A 215 -20.40 -19.26 -14.57
C PRO A 215 -20.48 -18.22 -13.44
N CYS A 216 -19.91 -18.54 -12.30
CA CYS A 216 -20.04 -17.73 -11.09
C CYS A 216 -19.15 -16.48 -11.11
N GLY A 217 -17.95 -16.59 -11.69
CA GLY A 217 -17.00 -15.48 -11.81
C GLY A 217 -16.42 -15.02 -10.47
N LEU A 218 -15.86 -13.81 -10.44
CA LEU A 218 -15.33 -13.20 -9.22
C LEU A 218 -16.43 -12.70 -8.29
N THR A 219 -16.13 -12.62 -7.00
CA THR A 219 -16.97 -11.95 -6.00
C THR A 219 -16.15 -11.26 -4.91
N SER A 220 -16.54 -10.05 -4.53
CA SER A 220 -16.00 -9.35 -3.36
C SER A 220 -16.62 -9.82 -2.05
N GLN A 221 -17.82 -10.40 -2.12
CA GLN A 221 -18.57 -10.93 -0.99
C GLN A 221 -18.43 -12.46 -1.01
N TYR A 222 -17.49 -12.99 -0.23
CA TYR A 222 -17.25 -14.43 -0.22
C TYR A 222 -18.47 -15.15 0.35
N PRO A 223 -19.15 -16.03 -0.40
CA PRO A 223 -20.28 -16.77 0.13
C PRO A 223 -19.81 -17.81 1.13
N TYR A 224 -20.39 -17.82 2.32
CA TYR A 224 -20.18 -18.88 3.31
C TYR A 224 -21.40 -19.04 4.20
N ARG A 225 -21.45 -20.14 4.96
CA ARG A 225 -22.45 -20.36 6.00
C ARG A 225 -21.76 -20.76 7.29
N SER A 226 -22.08 -20.08 8.38
CA SER A 226 -21.46 -20.33 9.69
C SER A 226 -21.71 -21.74 10.21
N ASN A 227 -22.85 -22.35 9.87
CA ASN A 227 -23.19 -23.72 10.24
C ASN A 227 -22.46 -24.80 9.40
N GLU A 228 -21.69 -24.43 8.38
CA GLU A 228 -20.90 -25.37 7.56
C GLU A 228 -19.41 -25.42 7.97
N GLY A 229 -19.07 -24.88 9.14
CA GLY A 229 -17.70 -24.89 9.68
C GLY A 229 -16.80 -23.76 9.16
N PHE A 230 -17.38 -22.78 8.46
CA PHE A 230 -16.69 -21.58 8.00
C PHE A 230 -16.78 -20.48 9.04
N ILE A 231 -15.75 -19.65 9.12
CA ILE A 231 -15.70 -18.48 10.00
C ILE A 231 -15.50 -17.23 9.14
N GLY A 232 -16.40 -16.25 9.31
CA GLY A 232 -16.26 -14.94 8.70
C GLY A 232 -15.50 -14.00 9.61
N GLN A 233 -14.58 -13.23 9.03
CA GLN A 233 -13.87 -12.13 9.71
C GLN A 233 -13.79 -10.92 8.80
N THR A 234 -13.70 -9.72 9.41
CA THR A 234 -13.59 -8.46 8.66
C THR A 234 -12.13 -8.07 8.46
N GLY A 235 -11.77 -7.71 7.22
CA GLY A 235 -10.45 -7.21 6.88
C GLY A 235 -9.35 -8.28 6.93
N SER A 236 -8.18 -7.95 6.37
CA SER A 236 -7.01 -8.83 6.39
C SER A 236 -6.55 -9.12 7.83
N ASN A 237 -6.55 -8.12 8.71
CA ASN A 237 -6.21 -8.29 10.13
C ASN A 237 -7.16 -9.24 10.86
N GLY A 238 -8.47 -9.20 10.58
CA GLY A 238 -9.43 -10.09 11.23
C GLY A 238 -9.19 -11.55 10.87
N VAL A 239 -9.00 -11.84 9.57
CA VAL A 239 -8.76 -13.22 9.11
C VAL A 239 -7.40 -13.75 9.56
N SER A 240 -6.31 -12.96 9.42
CA SER A 240 -4.97 -13.40 9.85
C SER A 240 -4.86 -13.47 11.37
N GLY A 241 -5.47 -12.51 12.07
CA GLY A 241 -5.55 -12.47 13.52
C GLY A 241 -6.23 -13.72 14.05
N TYR A 242 -7.41 -14.08 13.52
CA TYR A 242 -8.11 -15.31 13.91
C TYR A 242 -7.23 -16.56 13.73
N VAL A 243 -6.66 -16.77 12.54
CA VAL A 243 -5.83 -17.95 12.26
C VAL A 243 -4.61 -18.02 13.18
N SER A 244 -4.06 -16.87 13.57
CA SER A 244 -2.88 -16.81 14.45
C SER A 244 -3.14 -17.19 15.92
N GLN A 245 -4.41 -17.29 16.34
CA GLN A 245 -4.77 -17.60 17.72
C GLN A 245 -4.45 -19.06 18.08
N GLY A 246 -4.04 -19.30 19.32
CA GLY A 246 -3.66 -20.64 19.79
C GLY A 246 -4.79 -21.68 19.72
N ASN A 247 -6.04 -21.26 19.92
CA ASN A 247 -7.23 -22.11 19.86
C ASN A 247 -7.78 -22.30 18.43
N ALA A 248 -7.28 -21.56 17.43
CA ALA A 248 -7.70 -21.66 16.04
C ALA A 248 -7.02 -22.81 15.28
N GLU A 249 -6.59 -23.88 15.96
CA GLU A 249 -5.96 -25.03 15.32
C GLU A 249 -6.90 -25.70 14.31
N GLY A 250 -6.37 -26.03 13.14
CA GLY A 250 -7.11 -26.55 12.00
C GLY A 250 -7.59 -25.47 11.03
N SER A 251 -7.39 -24.19 11.35
CA SER A 251 -7.82 -23.07 10.50
C SER A 251 -6.89 -22.79 9.32
N ILE A 252 -7.47 -22.26 8.25
CA ILE A 252 -6.78 -21.78 7.05
C ILE A 252 -7.54 -20.58 6.47
N THR A 253 -6.82 -19.55 6.03
CA THR A 253 -7.38 -18.36 5.39
C THR A 253 -6.65 -18.02 4.10
N TYR A 254 -7.22 -17.13 3.29
CA TYR A 254 -6.54 -16.43 2.20
C TYR A 254 -6.30 -14.97 2.62
N VAL A 255 -5.06 -14.51 2.49
CA VAL A 255 -4.67 -13.15 2.89
C VAL A 255 -3.51 -12.68 2.02
N GLU A 256 -3.28 -11.37 1.94
CA GLU A 256 -2.05 -10.88 1.34
C GLU A 256 -0.83 -11.32 2.18
N TYR A 257 0.26 -11.72 1.52
CA TYR A 257 1.43 -12.35 2.15
C TYR A 257 2.08 -11.53 3.27
N SER A 258 2.07 -10.19 3.20
CA SER A 258 2.58 -9.33 4.27
C SER A 258 1.93 -9.61 5.63
N TYR A 259 0.65 -10.01 5.67
CA TYR A 259 -0.04 -10.30 6.93
C TYR A 259 0.49 -11.56 7.60
N ALA A 260 0.74 -12.61 6.82
CA ALA A 260 1.34 -13.85 7.34
C ALA A 260 2.77 -13.60 7.82
N LYS A 261 3.54 -12.78 7.08
CA LYS A 261 4.91 -12.39 7.45
C LYS A 261 4.92 -11.57 8.75
N ASN A 262 4.04 -10.57 8.87
CA ASN A 262 3.91 -9.75 10.08
C ASN A 262 3.44 -10.57 11.29
N ALA A 263 2.52 -11.51 11.08
CA ALA A 263 2.04 -12.42 12.12
C ALA A 263 3.04 -13.52 12.49
N ARG A 264 4.16 -13.66 11.77
CA ARG A 264 5.15 -14.75 11.93
C ARG A 264 4.51 -16.14 11.82
N PHE A 265 3.61 -16.29 10.86
CA PHE A 265 2.86 -17.53 10.61
C PHE A 265 3.21 -18.13 9.25
N PRO A 266 3.15 -19.47 9.12
CA PRO A 266 3.44 -20.15 7.88
C PRO A 266 2.34 -19.96 6.84
N VAL A 267 2.71 -20.14 5.58
CA VAL A 267 1.79 -20.15 4.44
C VAL A 267 1.97 -21.41 3.63
N VAL A 268 0.92 -21.83 2.93
CA VAL A 268 1.00 -22.97 2.03
C VAL A 268 1.93 -22.66 0.86
N LYS A 269 2.81 -23.61 0.51
CA LYS A 269 3.45 -23.64 -0.81
C LYS A 269 2.45 -24.16 -1.84
N VAL A 270 2.15 -23.39 -2.87
CA VAL A 270 1.10 -23.69 -3.85
C VAL A 270 1.70 -24.33 -5.09
N LEU A 271 1.12 -25.43 -5.55
CA LEU A 271 1.55 -26.09 -6.79
C LEU A 271 1.32 -25.17 -7.99
N ASN A 272 2.37 -24.84 -8.72
CA ASN A 272 2.31 -24.11 -9.98
C ASN A 272 2.21 -25.03 -11.20
N GLN A 273 2.00 -24.42 -12.37
CA GLN A 273 1.75 -25.17 -13.61
C GLN A 273 2.99 -25.96 -14.10
N ALA A 274 4.20 -25.55 -13.68
CA ALA A 274 5.42 -26.30 -13.93
C ALA A 274 5.63 -27.50 -12.98
N GLY A 275 4.69 -27.75 -12.07
CA GLY A 275 4.72 -28.88 -11.16
C GLY A 275 5.60 -28.67 -9.92
N TYR A 276 5.82 -27.41 -9.51
CA TYR A 276 6.57 -27.06 -8.30
C TYR A 276 5.68 -26.34 -7.28
N TYR A 277 5.85 -26.67 -5.99
CA TYR A 277 5.20 -25.95 -4.90
C TYR A 277 6.02 -24.71 -4.53
N THR A 278 5.45 -23.52 -4.71
CA THR A 278 6.15 -22.25 -4.50
C THR A 278 5.47 -21.37 -3.45
N GLU A 279 6.26 -20.53 -2.79
CA GLU A 279 5.78 -19.48 -1.88
C GLU A 279 5.49 -18.17 -2.63
N PRO A 280 4.63 -17.29 -2.11
CA PRO A 280 4.36 -15.96 -2.65
C PRO A 280 5.50 -14.95 -2.39
N THR A 281 6.76 -15.36 -2.61
CA THR A 281 7.92 -14.47 -2.44
C THR A 281 7.91 -13.36 -3.49
N ALA A 282 8.59 -12.25 -3.21
CA ALA A 282 8.75 -11.16 -4.15
C ALA A 282 9.23 -11.64 -5.53
N SER A 283 10.21 -12.56 -5.54
CA SER A 283 10.76 -13.13 -6.76
C SER A 283 9.76 -13.94 -7.57
N ASN A 284 9.04 -14.86 -6.91
CA ASN A 284 8.09 -15.76 -7.57
C ASN A 284 6.89 -15.01 -8.15
N VAL A 285 6.42 -13.99 -7.43
CA VAL A 285 5.31 -13.13 -7.87
C VAL A 285 5.72 -12.27 -9.06
N ALA A 286 6.89 -11.63 -9.02
CA ALA A 286 7.35 -10.80 -10.13
C ALA A 286 7.66 -11.62 -11.39
N VAL A 287 8.18 -12.86 -11.25
CA VAL A 287 8.31 -13.79 -12.40
C VAL A 287 6.94 -14.04 -13.02
N ALA A 288 5.93 -14.37 -12.21
CA ALA A 288 4.57 -14.62 -12.69
C ALA A 288 3.98 -13.39 -13.41
N LEU A 289 4.11 -12.21 -12.81
CA LEU A 289 3.55 -10.96 -13.34
C LEU A 289 4.25 -10.43 -14.59
N THR A 290 5.33 -11.05 -15.07
CA THR A 290 5.85 -10.76 -16.40
C THR A 290 4.89 -11.15 -17.52
N LYS A 291 3.90 -12.00 -17.22
CA LYS A 291 2.79 -12.35 -18.10
C LYS A 291 1.52 -11.52 -17.89
N ALA A 292 1.51 -10.63 -16.90
CA ALA A 292 0.36 -9.78 -16.64
C ALA A 292 0.15 -8.78 -17.79
N ARG A 293 -1.10 -8.66 -18.25
CA ARG A 293 -1.51 -7.65 -19.21
C ARG A 293 -2.45 -6.64 -18.55
N ILE A 294 -2.43 -5.41 -19.06
CA ILE A 294 -3.41 -4.39 -18.73
C ILE A 294 -4.46 -4.38 -19.84
N ASN A 295 -5.73 -4.41 -19.47
CA ASN A 295 -6.83 -4.26 -20.42
C ASN A 295 -6.81 -2.84 -21.02
N THR A 296 -6.53 -2.74 -22.32
CA THR A 296 -6.46 -1.48 -23.05
C THR A 296 -7.71 -1.19 -23.89
N ASN A 297 -8.73 -2.05 -23.82
CA ASN A 297 -10.01 -1.82 -24.48
C ASN A 297 -10.82 -0.77 -23.71
N GLN A 298 -10.89 0.46 -24.24
CA GLN A 298 -11.59 1.59 -23.63
C GLN A 298 -13.10 1.37 -23.48
N SER A 299 -13.70 0.50 -24.29
CA SER A 299 -15.12 0.15 -24.20
C SER A 299 -15.40 -0.92 -23.14
N SER A 300 -14.37 -1.49 -22.52
CA SER A 300 -14.52 -2.49 -21.46
C SER A 300 -14.79 -1.82 -20.11
N ALA A 301 -15.73 -2.37 -19.33
CA ALA A 301 -15.93 -1.97 -17.93
C ALA A 301 -14.66 -2.15 -17.07
N SER A 302 -13.76 -3.05 -17.50
CA SER A 302 -12.48 -3.34 -16.85
C SER A 302 -11.29 -2.65 -17.53
N TYR A 303 -11.51 -1.56 -18.29
CA TYR A 303 -10.43 -0.77 -18.89
C TYR A 303 -9.39 -0.37 -17.83
N LEU A 304 -8.10 -0.52 -18.16
CA LEU A 304 -6.93 -0.30 -17.31
C LEU A 304 -6.74 -1.26 -16.13
N THR A 305 -7.53 -2.33 -16.02
CA THR A 305 -7.34 -3.37 -14.99
C THR A 305 -6.61 -4.60 -15.51
N GLN A 306 -6.23 -5.51 -14.61
CA GLN A 306 -5.45 -6.71 -14.90
C GLN A 306 -6.21 -7.74 -15.74
N ILE A 307 -5.44 -8.39 -16.61
CA ILE A 307 -5.75 -9.66 -17.25
C ILE A 307 -4.64 -10.62 -16.80
N LEU A 308 -5.01 -11.69 -16.09
CA LEU A 308 -4.09 -12.59 -15.40
C LEU A 308 -4.14 -14.04 -15.90
N ASP A 309 -4.91 -14.34 -16.95
CA ASP A 309 -5.04 -15.71 -17.48
C ASP A 309 -3.64 -16.31 -17.77
N ASP A 310 -2.78 -15.59 -18.50
CA ASP A 310 -1.41 -16.01 -18.79
C ASP A 310 -0.48 -16.03 -17.54
N VAL A 311 -0.88 -15.41 -16.43
CA VAL A 311 -0.15 -15.46 -15.14
C VAL A 311 -0.46 -16.76 -14.42
N TYR A 312 -1.72 -17.19 -14.42
CA TYR A 312 -2.17 -18.42 -13.78
C TYR A 312 -1.59 -19.66 -14.48
N ASP A 313 -1.56 -19.64 -15.81
CA ASP A 313 -1.06 -20.73 -16.65
C ASP A 313 0.46 -20.68 -16.92
N PHE A 314 1.20 -19.75 -16.29
CA PHE A 314 2.60 -19.58 -16.65
C PHE A 314 3.48 -20.76 -16.19
N ASN A 315 3.93 -21.55 -17.16
CA ASN A 315 4.73 -22.76 -16.98
C ASN A 315 6.22 -22.52 -16.64
N ASP A 316 6.57 -21.41 -15.96
CA ASP A 316 7.91 -21.22 -15.39
C ASP A 316 7.95 -21.78 -13.96
N PRO A 317 8.92 -22.64 -13.59
CA PRO A 317 8.97 -23.29 -12.28
C PRO A 317 9.06 -22.33 -11.09
N ARG A 318 9.43 -21.07 -11.31
CA ARG A 318 9.58 -20.06 -10.27
C ARG A 318 8.27 -19.33 -9.94
N THR A 319 7.20 -19.53 -10.70
CA THR A 319 5.97 -18.73 -10.54
C THR A 319 5.21 -19.08 -9.27
N TYR A 320 4.56 -18.07 -8.68
CA TYR A 320 3.49 -18.26 -7.71
C TYR A 320 2.11 -18.09 -8.39
N PRO A 321 1.19 -19.07 -8.31
CA PRO A 321 -0.05 -19.06 -9.12
C PRO A 321 -1.03 -17.92 -8.81
N LEU A 322 -1.23 -17.55 -7.53
CA LEU A 322 -2.11 -16.43 -7.15
C LEU A 322 -1.36 -15.09 -7.09
N SER A 323 -0.58 -14.80 -8.13
CA SER A 323 0.11 -13.52 -8.29
C SER A 323 -0.81 -12.49 -8.93
N SER A 324 -0.82 -11.28 -8.37
CA SER A 324 -1.68 -10.18 -8.85
C SER A 324 -1.10 -8.83 -8.46
N TYR A 325 -1.76 -7.75 -8.90
CA TYR A 325 -1.45 -6.40 -8.43
C TYR A 325 -2.73 -5.62 -8.11
N SER A 326 -2.59 -4.64 -7.22
CA SER A 326 -3.68 -3.72 -6.85
C SER A 326 -3.61 -2.44 -7.66
N TYR A 327 -4.74 -1.73 -7.75
CA TYR A 327 -4.82 -0.40 -8.37
C TYR A 327 -5.27 0.65 -7.38
N MET A 328 -4.71 1.84 -7.57
CA MET A 328 -5.28 3.08 -7.10
C MET A 328 -6.23 3.61 -8.17
N ILE A 329 -7.44 3.94 -7.74
CA ILE A 329 -8.45 4.68 -8.50
C ILE A 329 -8.15 6.16 -8.28
N ILE A 330 -7.75 6.83 -9.34
CA ILE A 330 -7.29 8.22 -9.30
C ILE A 330 -8.20 9.13 -10.14
N PRO A 331 -8.33 10.40 -9.75
CA PRO A 331 -8.99 11.40 -10.58
C PRO A 331 -8.14 11.69 -11.82
N VAL A 332 -8.82 11.83 -12.95
CA VAL A 332 -8.21 12.24 -14.23
C VAL A 332 -9.10 13.26 -14.92
N GLY A 333 -8.52 14.08 -15.79
CA GLY A 333 -9.29 15.02 -16.61
C GLY A 333 -9.67 16.30 -15.85
N ALA A 334 -10.94 16.73 -15.95
CA ALA A 334 -11.42 17.92 -15.25
C ALA A 334 -11.67 17.62 -13.76
N ILE A 335 -11.51 18.63 -12.91
CA ILE A 335 -11.95 18.55 -11.51
C ILE A 335 -13.48 18.61 -11.51
N ASP A 336 -14.11 17.56 -11.01
CA ASP A 336 -15.55 17.31 -11.10
C ASP A 336 -16.22 17.09 -9.72
N VAL A 337 -15.44 17.21 -8.64
CA VAL A 337 -15.90 17.19 -7.25
C VAL A 337 -15.18 18.25 -6.44
N ASP A 338 -15.91 18.93 -5.54
CA ASP A 338 -15.39 20.03 -4.71
C ASP A 338 -14.24 19.60 -3.79
N THR A 339 -14.20 18.31 -3.44
CA THR A 339 -13.15 17.75 -2.58
C THR A 339 -11.81 17.66 -3.28
N MET A 340 -11.74 17.71 -4.62
CA MET A 340 -10.50 17.61 -5.39
C MET A 340 -10.01 19.00 -5.82
N THR A 341 -8.70 19.25 -5.72
CA THR A 341 -8.05 20.49 -6.18
C THR A 341 -6.77 20.18 -6.96
N LEU A 342 -6.23 21.15 -7.69
CA LEU A 342 -4.94 21.02 -8.37
C LEU A 342 -3.80 20.75 -7.36
N ASP A 343 -3.84 21.38 -6.19
CA ASP A 343 -2.87 21.14 -5.11
C ASP A 343 -2.94 19.69 -4.57
N LYS A 344 -4.16 19.14 -4.42
CA LYS A 344 -4.33 17.74 -4.04
C LYS A 344 -3.80 16.78 -5.10
N GLY A 345 -4.07 17.07 -6.37
CA GLY A 345 -3.54 16.25 -7.47
C GLY A 345 -2.03 16.35 -7.61
N TYR A 346 -1.45 17.52 -7.31
CA TYR A 346 0.00 17.65 -7.16
C TYR A 346 0.53 16.74 -6.05
N THR A 347 0.00 16.81 -4.82
CA THR A 347 0.39 15.91 -3.71
C THR A 347 0.22 14.43 -4.10
N LEU A 348 -0.91 14.06 -4.70
CA LEU A 348 -1.19 12.68 -5.13
C LEU A 348 -0.16 12.21 -6.16
N SER A 349 0.24 13.07 -7.10
CA SER A 349 1.29 12.74 -8.08
C SER A 349 2.64 12.49 -7.41
N LEU A 350 3.01 13.28 -6.38
CA LEU A 350 4.24 13.06 -5.61
C LEU A 350 4.23 11.71 -4.89
N PHE A 351 3.10 11.35 -4.27
CA PHE A 351 2.94 10.05 -3.64
C PHE A 351 3.03 8.92 -4.66
N ALA A 352 2.41 9.09 -5.83
CA ALA A 352 2.45 8.13 -6.92
C ALA A 352 3.86 7.89 -7.47
N TYR A 353 4.62 8.94 -7.74
CA TYR A 353 6.01 8.80 -8.15
C TYR A 353 6.85 8.10 -7.09
N TYR A 354 6.62 8.40 -5.81
CA TYR A 354 7.31 7.72 -4.73
C TYR A 354 7.03 6.21 -4.75
N PHE A 355 5.75 5.80 -4.73
CA PHE A 355 5.45 4.37 -4.63
C PHE A 355 5.72 3.61 -5.92
N LEU A 356 5.58 4.20 -7.10
CA LEU A 356 5.95 3.54 -8.37
C LEU A 356 7.46 3.32 -8.50
N CYS A 357 8.22 3.95 -7.62
CA CYS A 357 9.66 4.00 -7.69
C CYS A 357 10.33 3.65 -6.36
N GLU A 358 10.78 4.65 -5.58
CA GLU A 358 11.50 4.46 -4.32
C GLU A 358 10.80 3.50 -3.34
N GLY A 359 9.47 3.55 -3.26
CA GLY A 359 8.67 2.66 -2.41
C GLY A 359 8.77 1.18 -2.79
N GLN A 360 9.17 0.85 -4.01
CA GLN A 360 9.32 -0.53 -4.50
C GLN A 360 10.54 -1.24 -3.87
N GLN A 361 11.53 -0.49 -3.37
CA GLN A 361 12.71 -1.07 -2.73
C GLN A 361 12.38 -1.88 -1.47
N GLN A 362 11.29 -1.54 -0.77
CA GLN A 362 10.88 -2.20 0.47
C GLN A 362 9.83 -3.29 0.25
N ALA A 363 9.39 -3.53 -0.99
CA ALA A 363 8.29 -4.46 -1.28
C ALA A 363 8.56 -5.86 -0.70
N ASP A 364 9.73 -6.45 -0.97
CA ASP A 364 10.07 -7.79 -0.48
C ASP A 364 10.11 -7.87 1.06
N THR A 365 10.74 -6.89 1.71
CA THR A 365 10.76 -6.78 3.17
C THR A 365 9.35 -6.75 3.74
N LEU A 366 8.44 -6.03 3.11
CA LEU A 366 7.04 -5.93 3.52
C LEU A 366 6.21 -7.18 3.19
N GLY A 367 6.70 -8.12 2.38
CA GLY A 367 5.93 -9.28 1.92
C GLY A 367 5.15 -9.02 0.62
N TYR A 368 5.49 -7.97 -0.11
CA TYR A 368 4.99 -7.69 -1.45
C TYR A 368 6.04 -8.02 -2.51
N SER A 369 5.66 -7.87 -3.76
CA SER A 369 6.57 -7.94 -4.90
C SER A 369 6.70 -6.57 -5.56
N PRO A 370 7.91 -6.15 -5.96
CA PRO A 370 8.05 -4.94 -6.73
C PRO A 370 7.37 -5.08 -8.10
N LEU A 371 6.76 -3.98 -8.57
CA LEU A 371 6.09 -3.93 -9.86
C LEU A 371 7.10 -4.11 -11.01
N PRO A 372 6.85 -5.01 -11.97
CA PRO A 372 7.63 -5.08 -13.20
C PRO A 372 7.47 -3.81 -14.05
N ARG A 373 8.44 -3.57 -14.93
CA ARG A 373 8.57 -2.33 -15.71
C ARG A 373 7.31 -1.92 -16.47
N ASN A 374 6.62 -2.89 -17.09
CA ASN A 374 5.38 -2.65 -17.84
C ASN A 374 4.28 -2.03 -16.96
N LEU A 375 4.18 -2.44 -15.69
CA LEU A 375 3.20 -1.92 -14.75
C LEU A 375 3.62 -0.55 -14.19
N VAL A 376 4.92 -0.33 -13.96
CA VAL A 376 5.44 1.00 -13.58
C VAL A 376 5.17 2.02 -14.67
N ASP A 377 5.52 1.72 -15.92
CA ASP A 377 5.27 2.61 -17.06
C ASP A 377 3.78 2.91 -17.22
N ALA A 378 2.92 1.91 -17.00
CA ALA A 378 1.48 2.11 -17.04
C ALA A 378 0.98 3.03 -15.92
N GLY A 379 1.54 2.90 -14.71
CA GLY A 379 1.24 3.79 -13.61
C GLY A 379 1.65 5.24 -13.92
N VAL A 380 2.87 5.47 -14.39
CA VAL A 380 3.37 6.80 -14.76
C VAL A 380 2.46 7.47 -15.80
N ARG A 381 2.01 6.73 -16.82
CA ARG A 381 1.04 7.25 -17.81
C ARG A 381 -0.25 7.75 -17.18
N GLN A 382 -0.72 7.12 -16.10
CA GLN A 382 -1.90 7.57 -15.38
C GLN A 382 -1.60 8.74 -14.44
N VAL A 383 -0.41 8.78 -13.81
CA VAL A 383 0.00 9.93 -12.99
C VAL A 383 -0.04 11.22 -13.79
N HIS A 384 0.41 11.21 -15.05
CA HIS A 384 0.38 12.38 -15.94
C HIS A 384 -1.02 12.90 -16.26
N ARG A 385 -2.07 12.10 -16.00
CA ARG A 385 -3.47 12.45 -16.24
C ARG A 385 -4.15 13.02 -15.00
N ILE A 386 -3.50 12.98 -13.83
CA ILE A 386 -4.05 13.56 -12.60
C ILE A 386 -4.08 15.10 -12.74
N PRO A 387 -5.21 15.76 -12.45
CA PRO A 387 -5.30 17.22 -12.51
C PRO A 387 -4.30 17.86 -11.54
N GLY A 388 -3.45 18.77 -12.01
CA GLY A 388 -2.43 19.42 -11.18
C GLY A 388 -1.15 18.61 -10.96
N ALA A 389 -1.02 17.42 -11.56
CA ALA A 389 0.21 16.64 -11.48
C ALA A 389 1.39 17.34 -12.15
N GLU A 390 2.54 17.25 -11.50
CA GLU A 390 3.82 17.54 -12.14
C GLU A 390 4.17 16.36 -13.06
N LYS A 391 4.42 16.62 -14.34
CA LYS A 391 4.79 15.56 -15.29
C LYS A 391 6.28 15.23 -15.14
N ARG A 392 6.56 14.10 -14.48
CA ARG A 392 7.91 13.55 -14.31
C ARG A 392 8.04 12.28 -15.11
N ASN A 393 9.17 12.11 -15.77
CA ASN A 393 9.52 10.85 -16.40
C ASN A 393 10.31 10.01 -15.40
N LEU A 394 9.80 8.83 -15.05
CA LEU A 394 10.58 7.82 -14.33
C LEU A 394 11.28 6.96 -15.40
N ASP A 395 12.48 7.35 -15.80
CA ASP A 395 13.30 6.49 -16.66
C ASP A 395 13.99 5.39 -15.82
N ALA A 396 14.63 4.43 -16.50
CA ALA A 396 15.30 3.31 -15.83
C ALA A 396 16.59 3.70 -15.08
N ALA A 397 17.03 4.94 -15.18
CA ALA A 397 18.23 5.47 -14.50
C ALA A 397 17.85 6.31 -13.27
N GLY A 398 16.73 7.01 -13.31
CA GLY A 398 16.19 7.85 -12.25
C GLY A 398 15.19 7.16 -11.34
N CYS A 399 14.98 5.84 -11.50
CA CYS A 399 14.09 5.08 -10.65
C CYS A 399 14.70 3.86 -9.97
N ASN A 400 14.70 3.86 -8.63
CA ASN A 400 15.16 2.75 -7.82
C ASN A 400 14.07 1.68 -7.64
N ASN A 401 13.89 0.83 -8.66
CA ASN A 401 13.03 -0.35 -8.59
C ASN A 401 13.87 -1.64 -8.66
N PRO A 402 13.76 -2.58 -7.71
CA PRO A 402 14.55 -3.82 -7.72
C PRO A 402 14.31 -4.72 -8.93
N THR A 403 13.17 -4.59 -9.63
CA THR A 403 12.87 -5.41 -10.82
C THR A 403 13.62 -4.96 -12.05
N PHE A 404 14.07 -3.70 -12.14
CA PHE A 404 14.81 -3.22 -13.30
C PHE A 404 15.91 -2.21 -12.94
N ARG A 405 17.11 -2.41 -13.50
CA ARG A 405 18.21 -1.43 -13.44
C ARG A 405 18.81 -1.26 -14.82
N GLY A 406 18.98 -0.01 -15.26
CA GLY A 406 19.56 0.28 -16.58
C GLY A 406 18.78 -0.33 -17.76
N GLY A 407 17.47 -0.51 -17.60
CA GLY A 407 16.58 -1.09 -18.63
C GLY A 407 16.52 -2.62 -18.65
N ARG A 408 17.33 -3.34 -17.87
CA ARG A 408 17.30 -4.81 -17.76
C ARG A 408 16.43 -5.27 -16.60
N ASN A 409 15.66 -6.36 -16.78
CA ASN A 409 14.88 -6.98 -15.70
C ASN A 409 15.78 -7.85 -14.80
N VAL A 410 16.33 -7.25 -13.74
CA VAL A 410 17.32 -7.88 -12.86
C VAL A 410 16.70 -8.99 -12.01
N LEU A 411 15.41 -8.89 -11.72
CA LEU A 411 14.76 -9.83 -10.81
C LEU A 411 14.44 -11.15 -11.51
N LEU A 412 14.13 -11.15 -12.82
CA LEU A 412 14.03 -12.38 -13.60
C LEU A 412 15.37 -13.13 -13.71
N ASP A 413 16.47 -12.40 -13.85
CA ASP A 413 17.81 -12.98 -14.01
C ASP A 413 18.28 -13.66 -12.71
N ASN A 414 17.93 -13.08 -11.56
CA ASN A 414 18.37 -13.52 -10.25
C ASN A 414 17.31 -14.32 -9.47
N ALA A 415 16.11 -14.52 -10.02
CA ALA A 415 15.05 -15.25 -9.32
C ALA A 415 15.48 -16.71 -9.07
N PRO A 416 15.53 -17.15 -7.79
CA PRO A 416 16.01 -18.48 -7.45
C PRO A 416 15.10 -19.55 -8.06
N ARG A 417 15.71 -20.62 -8.56
CA ARG A 417 14.94 -21.82 -8.96
C ARG A 417 14.33 -22.46 -7.71
N PRO A 418 13.10 -23.00 -7.80
CA PRO A 418 12.56 -23.80 -6.70
C PRO A 418 13.46 -25.02 -6.46
N LEU A 419 13.47 -25.51 -5.23
CA LEU A 419 14.25 -26.69 -4.86
C LEU A 419 13.71 -27.93 -5.56
N ALA A 420 14.57 -28.90 -5.86
CA ALA A 420 14.16 -30.16 -6.47
C ALA A 420 13.09 -30.89 -5.64
N CYS A 421 13.21 -30.84 -4.31
CA CYS A 421 12.21 -31.42 -3.41
C CYS A 421 10.88 -30.67 -3.38
N ASP A 422 10.78 -29.44 -3.89
CA ASP A 422 9.51 -28.73 -4.11
C ASP A 422 8.79 -29.20 -5.38
N LYS A 423 9.35 -30.13 -6.16
CA LYS A 423 8.65 -30.75 -7.29
C LYS A 423 7.55 -31.71 -6.80
N LYS A 424 6.40 -31.71 -7.46
CA LYS A 424 5.31 -32.67 -7.21
C LYS A 424 5.81 -34.11 -7.25
N GLY A 425 5.34 -34.92 -6.31
CA GLY A 425 5.74 -36.32 -6.12
C GLY A 425 7.01 -36.50 -5.28
N SER A 426 7.75 -35.42 -4.97
CA SER A 426 8.89 -35.48 -4.05
C SER A 426 8.45 -35.22 -2.61
N THR A 427 9.20 -35.77 -1.65
CA THR A 427 8.98 -35.46 -0.23
C THR A 427 9.44 -34.06 0.11
N GLN A 428 8.71 -33.41 1.02
CA GLN A 428 8.88 -31.98 1.24
C GLN A 428 10.09 -31.57 2.05
N ASN A 429 10.64 -30.40 1.71
CA ASN A 429 11.69 -29.74 2.49
C ASN A 429 11.16 -29.44 3.91
N PRO A 430 11.90 -29.77 4.99
CA PRO A 430 11.52 -29.42 6.36
C PRO A 430 11.50 -27.91 6.64
N ALA A 431 12.14 -27.08 5.82
CA ALA A 431 12.20 -25.64 6.00
C ALA A 431 10.80 -25.01 6.09
N GLY A 432 10.63 -24.14 7.08
CA GLY A 432 9.40 -23.36 7.25
C GLY A 432 9.23 -22.31 6.16
N THR A 433 8.04 -21.72 6.14
CA THR A 433 7.58 -20.76 5.12
C THR A 433 7.27 -19.41 5.76
N ALA A 434 7.23 -18.37 4.93
CA ALA A 434 6.81 -17.03 5.36
C ALA A 434 7.55 -16.52 6.61
N GLY A 435 6.80 -16.01 7.59
CA GLY A 435 7.35 -15.52 8.85
C GLY A 435 7.60 -16.61 9.90
N ALA A 436 7.44 -17.90 9.57
CA ALA A 436 7.62 -19.03 10.49
C ALA A 436 8.80 -19.92 10.02
N PRO A 437 10.06 -19.53 10.31
CA PRO A 437 11.25 -20.22 9.79
C PRO A 437 11.51 -21.58 10.45
N GLU A 438 10.84 -21.87 11.56
CA GLU A 438 10.98 -23.13 12.30
C GLU A 438 10.72 -24.34 11.38
N GLN A 439 11.53 -25.38 11.52
CA GLN A 439 11.43 -26.56 10.68
C GLN A 439 10.30 -27.49 11.14
N THR A 440 9.56 -28.03 10.19
CA THR A 440 8.63 -29.13 10.46
C THR A 440 9.37 -30.46 10.36
N PRO A 441 9.32 -31.32 11.39
CA PRO A 441 9.84 -32.68 11.28
C PRO A 441 9.14 -33.44 10.15
N VAL A 442 9.93 -33.97 9.22
CA VAL A 442 9.48 -34.86 8.14
C VAL A 442 9.97 -36.28 8.40
N LYS A 443 9.28 -37.29 7.85
CA LYS A 443 9.71 -38.70 7.95
C LYS A 443 11.17 -38.87 7.48
N ALA A 444 11.95 -39.74 8.12
CA ALA A 444 13.41 -39.83 7.89
C ALA A 444 13.82 -40.10 6.43
N SER A 445 12.98 -40.77 5.64
CA SER A 445 13.16 -40.99 4.20
C SER A 445 12.99 -39.73 3.32
N ALA A 446 12.70 -38.57 3.92
CA ALA A 446 12.31 -37.33 3.24
C ALA A 446 13.42 -36.28 3.08
N ARG A 447 14.67 -36.56 3.50
CA ARG A 447 15.72 -35.52 3.49
C ARG A 447 16.09 -35.12 2.07
N CYS A 448 15.67 -33.92 1.69
CA CYS A 448 16.11 -33.23 0.48
C CYS A 448 17.63 -33.01 0.57
N THR A 449 18.42 -33.69 -0.26
CA THR A 449 19.82 -33.33 -0.46
C THR A 449 19.84 -32.11 -1.38
N THR A 450 20.46 -31.01 -0.92
CA THR A 450 20.78 -29.86 -1.76
C THR A 450 21.83 -30.30 -2.79
N SER A 451 21.40 -30.97 -3.85
CA SER A 451 22.24 -31.38 -4.97
C SER A 451 22.23 -30.26 -6.02
N GLY A 452 23.18 -29.36 -5.87
CA GLY A 452 23.59 -28.37 -6.86
C GLY A 452 25.08 -28.11 -6.69
N SER A 453 25.88 -28.80 -7.51
CA SER A 453 27.34 -28.80 -7.52
C SER A 453 27.93 -27.38 -7.64
N GLY A 454 28.77 -27.04 -6.68
CA GLY A 454 29.85 -26.06 -6.80
C GLY A 454 31.00 -26.59 -5.96
N SER A 455 31.91 -27.32 -6.61
CA SER A 455 33.15 -27.79 -6.00
C SER A 455 33.93 -26.59 -5.44
N GLY A 456 33.98 -26.48 -4.13
CA GLY A 456 34.81 -25.54 -3.39
C GLY A 456 35.18 -26.18 -2.06
N ASN A 457 36.44 -26.59 -1.96
CA ASN A 457 37.03 -27.27 -0.82
C ASN A 457 36.62 -26.65 0.52
N GLY A 458 36.33 -27.52 1.50
CA GLY A 458 36.02 -27.12 2.85
C GLY A 458 37.14 -26.32 3.50
N ASN A 459 36.74 -25.32 4.29
CA ASN A 459 37.38 -25.03 5.57
C ASN A 459 36.35 -24.34 6.47
N ASN A 460 35.90 -25.10 7.47
CA ASN A 460 35.35 -24.53 8.69
C ASN A 460 36.44 -23.69 9.34
N ASN A 461 36.21 -22.40 9.52
CA ASN A 461 36.76 -21.70 10.67
C ASN A 461 35.87 -20.52 11.05
N GLY A 462 35.20 -20.66 12.19
CA GLY A 462 34.61 -19.55 12.91
C GLY A 462 35.73 -18.74 13.56
N GLY A 463 35.86 -17.48 13.16
CA GLY A 463 36.74 -16.50 13.80
C GLY A 463 35.91 -15.59 14.69
N ALA A 464 35.75 -15.99 15.95
CA ALA A 464 35.42 -15.09 17.03
C ALA A 464 36.60 -14.14 17.25
N ASN A 465 36.34 -12.83 17.33
CA ASN A 465 37.32 -11.88 17.85
C ASN A 465 36.84 -11.42 19.24
N ALA A 466 37.47 -11.95 20.27
CA ALA A 466 37.33 -11.52 21.65
C ALA A 466 38.64 -10.85 22.07
N THR A 467 38.55 -9.63 22.58
CA THR A 467 39.59 -8.99 23.38
C THR A 467 39.11 -8.88 24.83
N THR A 468 39.82 -9.61 25.69
CA THR A 468 39.98 -9.62 27.17
C THR A 468 39.87 -8.24 27.84
N GLY A 469 39.39 -8.00 29.08
CA GLY A 469 38.99 -8.70 30.32
C GLY A 469 38.80 -7.58 31.40
N PRO A 470 38.75 -7.78 32.74
CA PRO A 470 38.49 -8.98 33.56
C PRO A 470 37.24 -8.84 34.49
N THR A 471 36.90 -9.95 35.15
CA THR A 471 35.82 -10.16 36.13
C THR A 471 36.00 -9.36 37.44
N PRO A 472 34.91 -9.14 38.22
CA PRO A 472 34.80 -9.92 39.46
C PRO A 472 33.39 -10.48 39.76
N THR A 473 33.42 -11.57 40.54
CA THR A 473 32.38 -12.37 41.20
C THR A 473 31.38 -11.59 42.06
N ALA A 474 30.09 -11.98 42.05
CA ALA A 474 29.35 -12.56 43.21
C ALA A 474 27.82 -12.73 42.98
N THR A 475 27.34 -13.97 43.17
CA THR A 475 26.08 -14.45 43.81
C THR A 475 24.67 -13.85 43.53
N GLY A 476 23.74 -14.73 43.10
CA GLY A 476 22.45 -14.94 43.79
C GLY A 476 21.11 -14.69 43.06
N GLY A 477 20.36 -15.76 42.76
CA GLY A 477 18.88 -15.80 42.83
C GLY A 477 18.02 -15.28 41.66
N PRO A 478 16.73 -15.69 41.52
CA PRO A 478 16.15 -16.06 40.22
C PRO A 478 15.04 -15.14 39.67
N GLY A 479 14.86 -15.18 38.34
CA GLY A 479 13.57 -15.07 37.64
C GLY A 479 12.94 -13.69 37.43
N ALA A 480 12.84 -13.25 36.17
CA ALA A 480 11.83 -12.26 35.75
C ALA A 480 11.44 -12.44 34.29
N THR A 481 10.16 -12.73 34.08
CA THR A 481 9.43 -12.85 32.81
C THR A 481 9.13 -11.47 32.22
N THR A 482 9.37 -11.29 30.92
CA THR A 482 9.02 -10.08 30.16
C THR A 482 7.51 -10.02 29.87
N GLY A 483 6.81 -9.03 30.43
CA GLY A 483 5.39 -8.75 30.16
C GLY A 483 5.13 -8.00 28.83
N PRO A 484 3.86 -7.82 28.43
CA PRO A 484 3.49 -7.15 27.18
C PRO A 484 3.79 -5.64 27.20
N ILE A 485 4.13 -5.10 26.04
CA ILE A 485 4.38 -3.67 25.80
C ILE A 485 3.10 -3.04 25.23
N ASP A 486 2.74 -1.87 25.74
CA ASP A 486 1.59 -1.09 25.29
C ASP A 486 1.79 -0.59 23.84
N PRO A 487 0.85 -0.86 22.90
CA PRO A 487 1.01 -0.56 21.48
C PRO A 487 0.86 0.93 21.11
N ASP A 488 0.35 1.78 22.00
CA ASP A 488 0.16 3.20 21.73
C ASP A 488 1.30 4.07 22.31
N THR A 489 2.03 3.58 23.32
CA THR A 489 3.07 4.34 24.03
C THR A 489 4.47 3.74 24.02
N GLY A 490 4.62 2.44 23.74
CA GLY A 490 5.94 1.79 23.62
C GLY A 490 6.71 1.63 24.94
N LEU A 491 6.06 1.79 26.09
CA LEU A 491 6.65 1.58 27.41
C LEU A 491 6.17 0.28 28.06
N PRO A 492 6.94 -0.32 28.99
CA PRO A 492 6.50 -1.50 29.75
C PRO A 492 5.30 -1.14 30.63
N ALA A 493 4.21 -1.92 30.53
CA ALA A 493 3.04 -1.74 31.37
C ALA A 493 3.41 -2.01 32.85
N GLY A 494 3.34 -0.97 33.68
CA GLY A 494 3.53 -1.10 35.12
C GLY A 494 2.33 -1.78 35.78
N ASN A 495 2.59 -2.83 36.56
CA ASN A 495 1.57 -3.49 37.37
C ASN A 495 0.99 -2.54 38.43
N GLY A 496 -0.30 -2.27 38.34
CA GLY A 496 -1.11 -1.73 39.43
C GLY A 496 -2.31 -2.65 39.67
N ASP A 497 -2.27 -3.42 40.75
CA ASP A 497 -3.39 -4.20 41.27
C ASP A 497 -4.36 -3.29 42.04
N GLY A 498 -5.66 -3.50 41.86
CA GLY A 498 -6.73 -2.93 42.70
C GLY A 498 -8.11 -3.04 42.05
N GLY A 499 -8.86 -4.09 42.38
CA GLY A 499 -10.17 -4.38 41.81
C GLY A 499 -11.35 -3.57 42.37
N GLY A 500 -12.50 -3.69 41.70
CA GLY A 500 -13.80 -3.20 42.17
C GLY A 500 -14.79 -2.96 41.02
N ALA A 501 -15.98 -3.56 41.13
CA ALA A 501 -17.04 -3.58 40.13
C ALA A 501 -17.88 -2.29 40.04
N GLY A 502 -18.63 -2.12 38.95
CA GLY A 502 -19.86 -1.31 38.91
C GLY A 502 -19.98 -0.30 37.77
N ASP A 503 -20.92 -0.60 36.86
CA ASP A 503 -21.79 0.30 36.08
C ASP A 503 -21.24 1.41 35.17
N GLY A 504 -22.02 1.64 34.10
CA GLY A 504 -21.60 2.35 32.90
C GLY A 504 -21.55 3.86 33.04
N GLU A 505 -20.60 4.47 32.31
CA GLU A 505 -20.63 5.89 32.03
C GLU A 505 -19.96 6.21 30.70
N GLN A 506 -20.49 7.26 30.07
CA GLN A 506 -20.28 7.70 28.70
C GLN A 506 -18.83 8.09 28.43
N VAL A 507 -18.29 7.65 27.28
CA VAL A 507 -17.01 8.12 26.74
C VAL A 507 -17.19 9.55 26.23
N ALA A 508 -16.94 10.53 27.09
CA ALA A 508 -16.76 11.92 26.71
C ALA A 508 -15.30 12.14 26.29
N ALA A 509 -15.09 12.63 25.07
CA ALA A 509 -13.77 12.99 24.57
C ALA A 509 -13.20 14.18 25.35
N VAL A 510 -12.07 13.97 26.03
CA VAL A 510 -11.25 15.05 26.60
C VAL A 510 -10.39 15.63 25.48
N PRO A 511 -10.51 16.92 25.14
CA PRO A 511 -9.62 17.54 24.16
C PRO A 511 -8.22 17.70 24.76
N VAL A 512 -7.22 17.16 24.08
CA VAL A 512 -5.82 17.42 24.41
C VAL A 512 -5.47 18.81 23.88
N SER A 513 -5.37 19.78 24.80
CA SER A 513 -4.81 21.09 24.53
C SER A 513 -3.31 20.95 24.24
N LEU A 514 -2.87 21.34 23.05
CA LEU A 514 -1.44 21.46 22.75
C LEU A 514 -0.92 22.74 23.41
N ASP A 515 0.06 22.58 24.30
CA ASP A 515 0.81 23.69 24.88
C ASP A 515 1.45 24.57 23.80
N GLY A 516 1.35 25.87 24.03
CA GLY A 516 1.72 26.91 23.09
C GLY A 516 3.24 27.05 22.92
N GLU A 517 3.72 26.86 21.70
CA GLU A 517 5.01 27.42 21.28
C GLU A 517 4.86 28.93 21.05
N GLY A 518 5.24 29.70 22.08
CA GLY A 518 5.37 31.15 22.05
C GLY A 518 6.46 31.60 21.07
N GLY A 519 6.05 32.24 19.98
CA GLY A 519 6.93 32.94 19.06
C GLY A 519 6.16 33.99 18.26
N TRP A 520 6.75 35.18 18.12
CA TRP A 520 6.16 36.30 17.36
C TRP A 520 6.06 35.94 15.87
N ARG A 521 4.90 35.44 15.43
CA ARG A 521 4.63 35.06 14.03
C ARG A 521 4.17 36.24 13.17
N LEU A 522 4.32 36.09 11.85
CA LEU A 522 3.90 37.05 10.81
C LEU A 522 2.46 37.56 10.99
N ARG A 523 1.54 36.73 11.51
CA ARG A 523 0.15 37.13 11.80
C ARG A 523 0.05 38.23 12.88
N HIS A 524 0.86 38.16 13.94
CA HIS A 524 0.90 39.22 14.96
C HIS A 524 1.48 40.51 14.38
N THR A 525 2.47 40.40 13.50
CA THR A 525 3.04 41.56 12.80
C THR A 525 2.01 42.23 11.89
N VAL A 526 1.23 41.44 11.14
CA VAL A 526 0.14 41.96 10.29
C VAL A 526 -0.98 42.59 11.13
N MET A 527 -1.34 42.00 12.27
CA MET A 527 -2.34 42.60 13.18
C MET A 527 -1.87 43.92 13.78
N VAL A 528 -0.60 44.03 14.18
CA VAL A 528 -0.02 45.29 14.68
C VAL A 528 0.00 46.35 13.58
N ILE A 529 0.40 46.00 12.35
CA ILE A 529 0.38 46.93 11.21
C ILE A 529 -1.06 47.39 10.92
N ALA A 530 -2.03 46.48 10.89
CA ALA A 530 -3.43 46.83 10.69
C ALA A 530 -3.97 47.76 11.80
N GLY A 531 -3.60 47.50 13.06
CA GLY A 531 -3.94 48.37 14.19
C GLY A 531 -3.34 49.77 14.06
N LEU A 532 -2.09 49.88 13.65
CA LEU A 532 -1.41 51.17 13.43
C LEU A 532 -2.02 51.96 12.26
N VAL A 533 -2.38 51.28 11.17
CA VAL A 533 -3.08 51.92 10.03
C VAL A 533 -4.46 52.44 10.47
N PHE A 534 -5.20 51.66 11.24
CA PHE A 534 -6.51 52.07 11.75
C PHE A 534 -6.41 53.28 12.71
N LEU A 535 -5.43 53.28 13.61
CA LEU A 535 -5.13 54.41 14.48
C LEU A 535 -4.72 55.66 13.68
N GLY A 536 -3.91 55.49 12.63
CA GLY A 536 -3.54 56.57 11.71
C GLY A 536 -4.74 57.18 10.98
N LEU A 537 -5.73 56.37 10.59
CA LEU A 537 -6.95 56.85 9.94
C LEU A 537 -7.89 57.59 10.90
N ILE A 538 -7.92 57.22 12.19
CA ILE A 538 -8.76 57.88 13.19
C ILE A 538 -8.11 59.17 13.68
N LEU A 539 -6.81 59.14 14.01
CA LEU A 539 -6.11 60.29 14.59
C LEU A 539 -5.53 61.25 13.55
N GLY A 540 -5.31 60.79 12.32
CA GLY A 540 -4.75 61.59 11.23
C GLY A 540 -5.58 62.83 10.90
N PRO A 541 -6.90 62.72 10.62
CA PRO A 541 -7.74 63.86 10.29
C PRO A 541 -7.80 64.96 11.37
N PRO A 542 -8.02 64.67 12.67
CA PRO A 542 -8.05 65.72 13.69
C PRO A 542 -6.69 66.37 13.95
N LEU A 543 -5.58 65.62 13.85
CA LEU A 543 -4.22 66.18 14.01
C LEU A 543 -3.84 67.07 12.81
N LEU A 544 -4.19 66.66 11.59
CA LEU A 544 -3.96 67.46 10.38
C LEU A 544 -4.82 68.74 10.40
N ALA A 545 -6.06 68.65 10.87
CA ALA A 545 -6.94 69.80 11.04
C ALA A 545 -6.39 70.81 12.07
N ASN A 546 -5.81 70.35 13.17
CA ASN A 546 -5.16 71.22 14.15
C ASN A 546 -3.87 71.85 13.61
N ALA A 547 -3.05 71.09 12.89
CA ALA A 547 -1.82 71.61 12.27
C ALA A 547 -2.12 72.68 11.19
N LEU A 548 -3.22 72.52 10.44
CA LEU A 548 -3.66 73.50 9.44
C LEU A 548 -4.31 74.75 10.07
N ARG A 549 -4.94 74.63 11.25
CA ARG A 549 -5.42 75.80 12.02
C ARG A 549 -4.29 76.62 12.62
N GLY A 550 -3.23 75.98 13.09
CA GLY A 550 -2.04 76.67 13.62
C GLY A 550 -1.31 77.55 12.59
N ARG A 551 -1.39 77.21 11.29
CA ARG A 551 -0.79 78.00 10.20
C ARG A 551 -1.61 79.19 9.72
N ARG A 552 -2.84 79.36 10.18
CA ARG A 552 -3.75 80.42 9.70
C ARG A 552 -3.72 81.69 10.56
N ASN A 553 -2.93 81.73 11.64
CA ASN A 553 -2.82 82.88 12.54
C ASN A 553 -1.60 83.78 12.31
N ASP A 554 -0.75 83.51 11.31
CA ASP A 554 0.41 84.37 10.98
C ASP A 554 0.18 85.28 9.75
N GLY A 555 -1.08 85.50 9.36
CA GLY A 555 -1.45 86.45 8.31
C GLY A 555 -2.25 87.61 8.87
N GLY A 556 -1.58 88.59 9.48
CA GLY A 556 -2.19 89.86 9.89
C GLY A 556 -2.67 90.71 8.71
N PRO A 557 -3.68 91.59 8.89
CA PRO A 557 -4.15 92.48 7.84
C PRO A 557 -3.22 93.69 7.65
N VAL A 558 -3.08 94.13 6.40
CA VAL A 558 -2.77 95.52 6.04
C VAL A 558 -4.07 96.30 5.99
#